data_AF-A0A7X3P420-F1
#
_entry.id   AF-A0A7X3P420-F1
#
_cell.length_a   1.000
_cell.length_b   1.000
_cell.length_c   1.000
_cell.angle_alpha   90.00
_cell.angle_beta   90.00
_cell.angle_gamma   90.00
#
_symmetry.space_group_name_H-M   'P 1'
#
loop_
_entity.id
_entity.type
_entity.pdbx_description
1 polymer ?
#
loop_
_entity_poly.entity_id
_entity_poly.type
_entity_poly.pdbx_seq_one_letter_code
_entity_poly.pdbx_strand_id
1 'polypeptide(L)' 'MGEARRRRDLGLPPRQTSGQSRDSSPRVVGWLPLTRQQARSFMTWTSRGAWAGIGLLVVFWLVVRFVGPALGWWTLQG' A
#
# COMPACT_ATOMS: atom_id res chain seq x y z
N MET A 1 13.67 25.09 24.91
CA MET A 1 14.44 23.94 25.41
C MET A 1 14.36 23.79 26.95
N GLY A 2 13.18 23.77 27.56
CA GLY A 2 13.03 23.86 29.03
C GLY A 2 12.34 22.69 29.72
N GLU A 3 11.44 21.98 29.03
CA GLU A 3 10.64 20.91 29.64
C GLU A 3 11.38 19.57 29.74
N ALA A 4 12.30 19.30 28.80
CA ALA A 4 13.11 18.08 28.82
C ALA A 4 14.15 18.09 29.96
N ARG A 5 14.70 19.27 30.28
CA ARG A 5 15.64 19.44 31.40
C ARG A 5 14.92 19.34 32.74
N ARG A 6 13.77 20.02 32.90
CA ARG A 6 12.94 19.92 34.12
C ARG A 6 12.50 18.49 34.44
N ARG A 7 12.15 17.67 33.44
CA ARG A 7 11.78 16.26 33.66
C ARG A 7 12.97 15.40 34.10
N ARG A 8 14.17 15.69 33.59
CA ARG A 8 15.42 15.03 34.00
C ARG A 8 15.79 15.38 35.43
N ASP A 9 15.67 16.64 35.82
CA ASP A 9 15.94 17.09 37.19
C ASP A 9 14.94 16.52 38.21
N LEU A 10 13.71 16.22 37.76
CA LEU A 10 12.65 15.59 38.56
C LEU A 10 12.66 14.04 38.49
N GLY A 11 13.65 13.43 37.84
CA GLY A 11 13.74 11.96 37.72
C GLY A 11 12.59 11.29 36.97
N LEU A 12 11.76 12.06 36.25
CA LEU A 12 10.59 11.55 35.54
C LEU A 12 11.02 10.93 34.21
N PRO A 13 10.42 9.78 33.82
CA PRO A 13 10.72 9.18 32.52
C PRO A 13 10.41 10.15 31.37
N PRO A 14 11.21 10.12 30.28
CA PRO A 14 10.97 10.98 29.13
C PRO A 14 9.55 10.77 28.59
N ARG A 15 8.91 11.85 28.12
CA ARG A 15 7.56 11.81 27.57
C ARG A 15 7.53 10.76 26.47
N GLN A 16 6.78 9.67 26.69
CA GLN A 16 6.53 8.68 25.66
C GLN A 16 5.70 9.37 24.59
N THR A 17 6.31 9.68 23.45
CA THR A 17 5.60 10.14 22.27
C THR A 17 4.77 8.96 21.79
N SER A 18 3.53 8.87 22.27
CA SER A 18 2.53 7.91 21.81
C SER A 18 2.13 8.29 20.37
N GLY A 19 2.97 7.92 19.41
CA GLY A 19 2.77 8.35 18.03
C GLY A 19 3.48 7.52 16.97
N GLN A 20 4.21 6.46 17.32
CA GLN A 20 4.65 5.52 16.32
C GLN A 20 4.82 4.15 16.93
N SER A 21 3.96 3.23 16.52
CA SER A 21 4.15 1.79 16.65
C SER A 21 5.57 1.47 16.21
N ARG A 22 6.44 1.22 17.20
CA ARG A 22 7.85 0.96 17.00
C ARG A 22 7.96 -0.37 16.25
N ASP A 23 8.16 -0.28 14.95
CA ASP A 23 8.25 -1.40 14.01
C ASP A 23 9.23 -2.46 14.56
N SER A 24 8.69 -3.58 15.04
CA SER A 24 9.43 -4.69 15.64
C SER A 24 9.90 -5.72 14.61
N SER A 25 9.83 -5.38 13.32
CA SER A 25 10.18 -6.31 12.24
C SER A 25 11.68 -6.24 11.93
N PRO A 26 12.37 -7.40 11.79
CA PRO A 26 13.80 -7.43 11.48
C PRO A 26 14.09 -6.64 10.20
N ARG A 27 15.03 -5.69 10.25
CA ARG A 27 15.47 -4.92 9.07
C ARG A 27 15.96 -5.90 8.00
N VAL A 28 15.56 -5.73 6.74
CA VAL A 28 16.02 -6.58 5.62
C VAL A 28 17.51 -6.28 5.33
N VAL A 29 17.93 -5.02 5.48
CA VAL A 29 19.32 -4.57 5.36
C VAL A 29 19.51 -3.34 6.23
N GLY A 30 20.59 -3.29 7.02
CA GLY A 30 20.79 -2.25 8.06
C GLY A 30 21.00 -0.81 7.55
N TRP A 31 21.29 -0.64 6.26
CA TRP A 31 21.65 0.64 5.64
C TRP A 31 20.49 1.35 4.93
N LEU A 32 19.39 0.64 4.65
CA LEU A 32 18.24 1.18 3.93
C LEU A 32 17.06 1.33 4.88
N PRO A 33 16.50 2.55 5.08
CA PRO A 33 15.37 2.79 5.96
C PRO A 33 14.04 2.31 5.34
N LEU A 34 14.04 1.16 4.66
CA LEU A 34 12.83 0.46 4.25
C LEU A 34 12.48 -0.60 5.30
N THR A 35 11.43 -0.35 6.08
CA THR A 35 10.93 -1.34 7.03
C THR A 35 10.21 -2.45 6.27
N ARG A 36 10.31 -3.72 6.73
CA ARG A 36 9.56 -4.84 6.10
C ARG A 36 8.06 -4.55 6.05
N GLN A 37 7.57 -3.75 6.99
CA GLN A 37 6.19 -3.26 7.05
C GLN A 37 5.85 -2.42 5.80
N GLN A 38 6.71 -1.47 5.42
CA GLN A 38 6.52 -0.65 4.21
C GLN A 38 6.55 -1.48 2.93
N ALA A 39 7.48 -2.44 2.84
CA ALA A 39 7.55 -3.35 1.70
C ALA A 39 6.30 -4.23 1.58
N ARG A 40 5.80 -4.78 2.69
CA ARG A 40 4.54 -5.56 2.71
C ARG A 40 3.36 -4.69 2.29
N SER A 41 3.22 -3.50 2.87
CA SER A 41 2.16 -2.57 2.50
C SER A 41 2.22 -2.23 1.01
N PHE A 42 3.39 -1.90 0.47
CA PHE A 42 3.56 -1.67 -0.96
C PHE A 42 3.14 -2.88 -1.80
N MET A 43 3.58 -4.08 -1.43
CA MET A 43 3.19 -5.31 -2.13
C MET A 43 1.67 -5.51 -2.11
N THR A 44 1.01 -5.24 -0.98
CA THR A 44 -0.46 -5.37 -0.89
C THR A 44 -1.19 -4.36 -1.76
N TRP A 45 -0.71 -3.11 -1.83
CA TRP A 45 -1.27 -2.08 -2.70
C TRP A 45 -1.09 -2.42 -4.18
N THR A 46 0.13 -2.81 -4.58
CA THR A 46 0.43 -3.20 -5.96
C THR A 46 -0.32 -4.45 -6.37
N SER A 47 -0.42 -5.45 -5.49
CA SER A 47 -1.19 -6.68 -5.78
C SER A 47 -2.67 -6.37 -5.97
N ARG A 48 -3.26 -5.52 -5.12
CA ARG A 48 -4.64 -5.04 -5.29
C ARG A 48 -4.82 -4.27 -6.62
N GLY A 49 -3.85 -3.43 -6.98
CA GLY A 49 -3.84 -2.74 -8.27
C GLY A 49 -3.76 -3.70 -9.47
N ALA A 50 -2.96 -4.76 -9.37
CA ALA A 50 -2.85 -5.78 -10.41
C ALA A 50 -4.19 -6.51 -10.62
N TRP A 51 -4.86 -6.91 -9.52
CA TRP A 51 -6.20 -7.50 -9.59
C TRP A 51 -7.24 -6.55 -10.19
N ALA A 52 -7.16 -5.25 -9.87
CA ALA A 52 -8.02 -4.25 -10.48
C ALA A 52 -7.78 -4.13 -12.00
N GLY A 53 -6.50 -4.14 -12.43
CA GLY A 53 -6.14 -4.12 -13.86
C GLY A 53 -6.62 -5.35 -14.61
N ILE A 54 -6.47 -6.54 -14.02
CA ILE A 54 -7.00 -7.80 -14.59
C ILE A 54 -8.52 -7.71 -14.72
N GLY A 55 -9.21 -7.27 -13.67
CA GLY A 55 -10.67 -7.09 -13.69
C GLY A 55 -11.11 -6.12 -14.79
N LEU A 56 -10.43 -4.99 -14.93
CA LEU A 56 -10.71 -3.99 -15.97
C LEU A 56 -10.49 -4.54 -17.38
N LEU A 57 -9.41 -5.31 -17.59
CA LEU A 57 -9.15 -5.99 -18.86
C LEU A 57 -10.25 -6.99 -19.23
N VAL A 58 -10.70 -7.79 -18.26
CA VAL A 58 -11.80 -8.75 -18.48
C VAL A 58 -13.11 -8.00 -18.79
N VAL A 59 -13.45 -6.96 -18.03
CA VAL A 59 -14.65 -6.16 -18.29
C VAL A 59 -14.57 -5.51 -19.67
N PHE A 60 -13.44 -4.89 -20.02
CA PHE A 60 -13.23 -4.30 -21.34
C PHE A 60 -13.36 -5.36 -22.45
N TRP A 61 -12.76 -6.53 -22.26
CA TRP A 61 -12.87 -7.64 -23.20
C TRP A 61 -14.33 -8.07 -23.38
N LEU A 62 -15.12 -8.19 -22.30
CA LEU A 62 -16.55 -8.50 -22.37
C LEU A 62 -17.33 -7.40 -23.10
N VAL A 63 -17.07 -6.13 -22.77
CA VAL A 63 -17.70 -4.98 -23.44
C VAL A 63 -17.44 -5.07 -24.94
N VAL A 64 -16.18 -5.19 -25.36
CA VAL A 64 -15.82 -5.35 -26.77
C VAL A 64 -16.54 -6.57 -27.36
N ARG A 65 -16.49 -7.73 -26.69
CA ARG A 65 -17.02 -8.99 -27.20
C ARG A 65 -18.54 -9.01 -27.36
N PHE A 66 -19.29 -8.31 -26.51
CA PHE A 66 -20.75 -8.31 -26.50
C PHE A 66 -21.35 -7.03 -27.10
N VAL A 67 -20.84 -5.87 -26.70
CA VAL A 67 -21.31 -4.57 -27.20
C VAL A 67 -20.89 -4.37 -28.65
N GLY A 68 -19.70 -4.83 -29.05
CA GLY A 68 -19.25 -4.76 -30.45
C GLY A 68 -20.24 -5.41 -31.44
N PRO A 69 -20.59 -6.69 -31.26
CA PRO A 69 -21.61 -7.34 -32.09
C PRO A 69 -23.01 -6.75 -31.91
N ALA A 70 -23.41 -6.38 -30.67
CA ALA A 70 -24.74 -5.84 -30.40
C ALA A 70 -24.98 -4.45 -31.03
N LEU A 71 -23.94 -3.63 -31.13
CA LEU A 71 -23.97 -2.33 -31.81
C LEU A 71 -23.61 -2.41 -33.29
N GLY A 72 -23.27 -3.60 -33.81
CA GLY A 72 -22.92 -3.82 -35.21
C GLY A 72 -21.54 -3.32 -35.63
N TRP A 73 -20.61 -3.06 -34.69
CA TRP A 73 -19.25 -2.61 -35.01
C TRP A 73 -18.41 -3.67 -35.71
N TRP A 74 -18.66 -4.96 -35.47
CA TRP A 74 -18.14 -6.08 -36.25
C TRP A 74 -19.03 -7.31 -36.06
N THR A 75 -19.02 -8.20 -37.06
CA THR A 75 -19.77 -9.45 -37.02
C THR A 75 -18.84 -10.60 -36.67
N LEU A 76 -19.35 -11.55 -35.90
CA LEU A 76 -18.66 -12.81 -35.68
C LEU A 76 -18.92 -13.65 -36.93
N GLN A 77 -17.88 -13.84 -37.74
CA GLN A 77 -17.94 -14.85 -38.80
C GLN A 77 -17.85 -16.21 -38.13
N GLY A 78 -19.01 -16.86 -38.02
CA GLY A 78 -19.14 -18.28 -37.70
C GLY A 78 -19.43 -19.06 -38.97
#